data_AF-A0A965T5B2-F1
#
_entry.id   AF-A0A965T5B2-F1
#
_cell.length_a   1.000
_cell.length_b   1.000
_cell.length_c   1.000
_cell.angle_alpha   90.00
_cell.angle_beta   90.00
_cell.angle_gamma   90.00
#
_symmetry.space_group_name_H-M   'P 1'
#
loop_
_entity.id
_entity.type
_entity.pdbx_description
1 polymer ?
#
loop_
_entity_poly.entity_id
_entity_poly.type
_entity_poly.pdbx_seq_one_letter_code
_entity_poly.pdbx_strand_id
1 'polypeptide(L)'
;MFESDSEFLHWLCLRLQHFHNYNADSDIISKIHNIASKQTFSIDLSNDDIDKIIGQYFVDFNLTKDDTCDIGYSEDQRKAVRSSIKSIVLDIYHKRVPKDILK
;
A
#
# COMPACT_ATOMS: atom_id res chain seq x y z
N MET A 1 17.58 24.13 -14.07
CA MET A 1 16.50 23.93 -13.09
C MET A 1 15.97 22.53 -13.35
N PHE A 2 15.82 21.66 -12.34
CA PHE A 2 15.34 20.28 -12.55
C PHE A 2 13.85 20.29 -12.87
N GLU A 3 13.40 19.43 -13.78
CA GLU A 3 11.99 19.37 -14.20
C GLU A 3 11.15 18.43 -13.31
N SER A 4 11.82 17.58 -12.52
CA SER A 4 11.17 16.70 -11.53
C SER A 4 12.05 16.35 -10.34
N ASP A 5 11.43 15.91 -9.24
CA ASP A 5 12.13 15.37 -8.06
C ASP A 5 13.01 14.16 -8.41
N SER A 6 12.58 13.34 -9.37
CA SER A 6 13.34 12.17 -9.83
C SER A 6 14.65 12.57 -10.51
N GLU A 7 14.61 13.59 -11.37
CA GLU A 7 15.80 14.14 -12.02
C GLU A 7 16.76 14.76 -11.01
N PHE A 8 16.24 15.48 -10.01
CA PHE A 8 17.04 16.03 -8.93
C PHE A 8 17.74 14.94 -8.12
N LEU A 9 17.02 13.88 -7.71
CA LEU A 9 17.59 12.79 -6.92
C LEU A 9 18.60 11.96 -7.73
N HIS A 10 18.35 11.74 -9.02
CA HIS A 10 19.30 11.09 -9.92
C HIS A 10 20.59 11.91 -10.06
N TRP A 11 20.46 13.22 -10.30
CA TRP A 11 21.59 14.14 -10.32
C TRP A 11 22.37 14.13 -8.99
N LEU A 12 21.67 14.09 -7.86
CA LEU A 12 22.27 14.06 -6.53
C LEU A 12 23.10 12.78 -6.31
N CYS A 13 22.58 11.61 -6.70
CA CYS A 13 23.33 10.35 -6.67
C CYS A 13 24.63 10.44 -7.48
N LEU A 14 24.54 10.89 -8.74
CA LEU A 14 25.71 11.03 -9.61
C LEU A 14 26.72 12.01 -9.03
N ARG A 15 26.25 13.13 -8.46
CA ARG A 15 27.13 14.13 -7.84
C ARG A 15 27.88 13.56 -6.64
N LEU A 16 27.19 12.81 -5.77
CA LEU A 16 27.81 12.19 -4.59
C LEU A 16 28.85 11.14 -4.98
N GLN A 17 28.56 10.31 -5.99
CA GLN A 17 29.48 9.27 -6.46
C GLN A 17 30.71 9.85 -7.17
N HIS A 18 30.51 10.79 -8.11
CA HIS A 18 31.59 11.24 -8.99
C HIS A 18 32.36 12.47 -8.50
N PHE A 19 31.71 13.33 -7.70
CA PHE A 19 32.36 14.55 -7.19
C PHE A 19 32.81 14.40 -5.73
N HIS A 20 32.05 13.67 -4.93
CA HIS A 20 32.35 13.46 -3.51
C HIS A 20 32.89 12.06 -3.18
N ASN A 21 33.10 11.21 -4.20
CA ASN A 21 33.65 9.85 -4.08
C ASN A 21 32.92 8.97 -3.05
N TYR A 22 31.61 9.18 -2.89
CA TYR A 22 30.79 8.24 -2.10
C TYR A 22 30.76 6.89 -2.81
N ASN A 23 30.91 5.81 -2.03
CA ASN A 23 30.73 4.46 -2.55
C ASN A 23 29.29 4.30 -3.07
N ALA A 24 29.13 3.65 -4.22
CA ALA A 24 27.83 3.30 -4.77
C ALA A 24 26.98 2.46 -3.80
N ASP A 25 27.63 1.65 -2.97
CA ASP A 25 26.98 0.82 -1.94
C ASP A 25 26.83 1.55 -0.59
N SER A 26 27.13 2.85 -0.52
CA SER A 26 26.96 3.59 0.73
C SER A 26 25.49 3.75 1.09
N ASP A 27 25.17 3.64 2.38
CA ASP A 27 23.81 3.79 2.92
C ASP A 27 23.08 5.03 2.40
N ILE A 28 23.80 6.14 2.21
CA ILE A 28 23.21 7.38 1.73
C ILE A 28 22.78 7.29 0.26
N ILE A 29 23.57 6.64 -0.60
CA ILE A 29 23.24 6.40 -2.00
C ILE A 29 22.05 5.44 -2.09
N SER A 30 22.03 4.37 -1.29
CA SER A 30 20.89 3.43 -1.23
C SER A 30 19.61 4.11 -0.75
N LYS A 31 19.69 4.99 0.26
CA LYS A 31 18.53 5.78 0.73
C LYS A 31 18.01 6.71 -0.35
N ILE A 32 18.89 7.42 -1.07
CA ILE A 32 18.48 8.29 -2.18
C ILE A 32 17.84 7.47 -3.30
N HIS A 33 18.39 6.31 -3.66
CA HIS A 33 17.78 5.39 -4.62
C HIS A 33 16.41 4.87 -4.15
N ASN A 34 16.22 4.60 -2.87
CA ASN A 34 14.92 4.18 -2.33
C ASN A 34 13.87 5.30 -2.39
N ILE A 35 14.29 6.55 -2.16
CA ILE A 35 13.42 7.72 -2.29
C ILE A 35 13.12 7.99 -3.78
N ALA A 36 14.14 7.95 -4.65
CA ALA A 36 14.03 8.19 -6.07
C ALA A 36 13.22 7.11 -6.80
N SER A 37 13.38 5.86 -6.38
CA SER A 37 12.60 4.75 -6.90
C SER A 37 11.12 4.84 -6.54
N LYS A 38 10.73 5.83 -5.69
CA LYS A 38 9.40 5.98 -5.10
C LYS A 38 8.84 4.58 -4.98
N GLN A 39 9.37 3.74 -4.08
CA GLN A 39 8.69 2.49 -3.80
C GLN A 39 7.25 2.89 -3.46
N THR A 40 6.40 2.80 -4.48
CA THR A 40 5.00 2.53 -4.38
C THR A 40 5.05 1.29 -3.53
N PHE A 41 4.93 1.47 -2.22
CA PHE A 41 4.41 0.44 -1.37
C PHE A 41 3.10 0.09 -2.08
N SER A 42 3.13 -0.97 -2.89
CA SER A 42 1.91 -1.61 -3.28
C SER A 42 1.40 -2.12 -1.97
N ILE A 43 0.29 -1.56 -1.50
CA ILE A 43 -0.43 -2.17 -0.41
C ILE A 43 -1.04 -3.45 -1.00
N ASP A 44 -0.22 -4.48 -1.11
CA ASP A 44 -0.65 -5.80 -1.53
C ASP A 44 -1.14 -6.50 -0.27
N LEU A 45 -2.35 -6.16 0.13
CA LEU A 45 -3.04 -6.84 1.22
C LEU A 45 -3.48 -8.21 0.70
N SER A 46 -2.88 -9.26 1.28
CA SER A 46 -3.33 -10.63 1.07
C SER A 46 -4.79 -10.77 1.52
N ASN A 47 -5.53 -11.68 0.88
CA ASN A 47 -6.90 -11.95 1.33
C ASN A 47 -6.91 -12.48 2.76
N ASP A 48 -5.91 -13.27 3.16
CA ASP A 48 -5.80 -13.82 4.51
C ASP A 48 -5.65 -12.72 5.57
N ASP A 49 -4.90 -11.66 5.29
CA ASP A 49 -4.75 -10.54 6.24
C ASP A 49 -6.03 -9.72 6.34
N ILE A 50 -6.74 -9.56 5.23
CA ILE A 50 -8.06 -8.92 5.23
C ILE A 50 -9.06 -9.77 6.00
N ASP A 51 -9.07 -11.08 5.80
CA ASP A 51 -9.98 -12.00 6.47
C ASP A 51 -9.73 -12.03 7.98
N LYS A 52 -8.46 -11.91 8.43
CA LYS A 52 -8.13 -11.72 9.86
C LYS A 52 -8.73 -10.43 10.41
N ILE A 53 -8.69 -9.33 9.65
CA ILE A 53 -9.25 -8.04 10.08
C ILE A 53 -10.78 -8.14 10.13
N ILE A 54 -11.42 -8.65 9.07
CA ILE A 54 -12.88 -8.80 9.00
C ILE A 54 -13.36 -9.73 10.12
N GLY A 55 -12.67 -10.85 10.34
CA GLY A 55 -13.02 -11.84 11.35
C GLY A 55 -13.01 -11.31 12.79
N GLN A 56 -12.35 -10.19 13.07
CA GLN A 56 -12.43 -9.51 14.37
C GLN A 56 -13.79 -8.84 14.61
N TYR A 57 -14.49 -8.46 13.55
CA TYR A 57 -15.78 -7.75 13.61
C TYR A 57 -16.96 -8.62 13.18
N PHE A 58 -16.71 -9.62 12.34
CA PHE A 58 -17.72 -10.53 11.78
C PHE A 58 -17.28 -11.98 12.04
N VAL A 59 -17.77 -12.54 13.15
CA VAL A 59 -17.32 -13.84 13.69
C VAL A 59 -17.65 -15.02 12.76
N ASP A 60 -18.68 -14.88 11.94
CA ASP A 60 -19.17 -15.86 10.98
C ASP A 60 -18.63 -15.66 9.56
N PHE A 61 -17.73 -14.69 9.32
CA PHE A 61 -17.25 -14.36 7.99
C PHE A 61 -16.64 -15.55 7.22
N ASN A 62 -15.93 -16.42 7.96
CA ASN A 62 -15.30 -17.62 7.40
C ASN A 62 -16.25 -18.83 7.30
N LEU A 63 -17.49 -18.71 7.79
CA LEU A 63 -18.50 -19.75 7.67
C LEU A 63 -19.17 -19.67 6.30
N THR A 64 -19.40 -20.82 5.68
CA THR A 64 -20.19 -20.92 4.44
C THR A 64 -21.61 -20.48 4.72
N LYS A 65 -22.20 -19.72 3.80
CA LYS A 65 -23.58 -19.25 3.94
C LYS A 65 -24.56 -20.39 4.17
N ASP A 66 -25.33 -20.28 5.23
CA ASP A 66 -26.51 -21.07 5.52
C ASP A 66 -27.76 -20.19 5.37
N ASP A 67 -28.52 -20.42 4.29
CA ASP A 67 -29.72 -19.65 3.97
C ASP A 67 -30.87 -19.87 4.97
N THR A 68 -30.81 -20.91 5.81
CA THR A 68 -31.85 -21.17 6.82
C THR A 68 -31.67 -20.35 8.09
N CYS A 69 -30.42 -20.04 8.44
CA CYS A 69 -30.08 -19.32 9.66
C CYS A 69 -29.56 -17.89 9.40
N ASP A 70 -29.37 -17.52 8.12
CA ASP A 70 -28.74 -16.27 7.67
C ASP A 70 -27.36 -16.03 8.34
N ILE A 71 -26.61 -17.13 8.48
CA ILE A 71 -25.25 -17.13 9.05
C ILE A 71 -24.26 -17.39 7.94
N GLY A 72 -23.11 -16.72 8.00
CA GLY A 72 -22.02 -16.95 7.07
C GLY A 72 -22.20 -16.24 5.74
N TYR A 73 -21.21 -16.44 4.87
CA TYR A 73 -21.07 -15.66 3.64
C TYR A 73 -20.85 -16.58 2.44
N SER A 74 -21.44 -16.22 1.31
CA SER A 74 -21.09 -16.83 0.02
C SER A 74 -19.74 -16.32 -0.44
N GLU A 75 -19.08 -17.05 -1.34
CA GLU A 75 -17.77 -16.62 -1.83
C GLU A 75 -17.82 -15.28 -2.57
N ASP A 76 -18.93 -15.01 -3.28
CA ASP A 76 -19.17 -13.72 -3.93
C ASP A 76 -19.31 -12.58 -2.92
N GLN A 77 -20.02 -12.82 -1.80
CA GLN A 77 -20.13 -11.83 -0.73
C GLN A 77 -18.78 -11.57 -0.06
N ARG A 78 -18.00 -12.63 0.24
CA ARG A 78 -16.65 -12.48 0.79
C ARG A 78 -15.75 -11.69 -0.16
N LYS A 79 -15.78 -12.01 -1.45
CA LYS A 79 -15.02 -11.30 -2.48
C LYS A 79 -15.42 -9.83 -2.58
N ALA A 80 -16.71 -9.51 -2.50
CA ALA A 80 -17.19 -8.14 -2.48
C ALA A 80 -16.65 -7.36 -1.28
N VAL A 81 -16.76 -7.92 -0.06
CA VAL A 81 -16.24 -7.28 1.17
C VAL A 81 -14.72 -7.06 1.07
N ARG A 82 -13.96 -8.09 0.68
CA ARG A 82 -12.49 -7.97 0.49
C ARG A 82 -12.14 -6.86 -0.50
N SER A 83 -12.86 -6.79 -1.62
CA SER A 83 -12.64 -5.78 -2.67
C SER A 83 -12.95 -4.36 -2.18
N SER A 84 -14.05 -4.17 -1.43
CA SER A 84 -14.40 -2.89 -0.83
C SER A 84 -13.32 -2.41 0.15
N ILE A 85 -12.82 -3.28 1.02
CA ILE A 85 -11.74 -2.93 1.96
C ILE A 85 -10.45 -2.57 1.22
N LYS A 86 -10.05 -3.37 0.22
CA LYS A 86 -8.88 -3.06 -0.62
C LYS A 86 -9.02 -1.68 -1.28
N SER A 87 -10.20 -1.37 -1.84
CA SER A 87 -10.46 -0.07 -2.45
C SER A 87 -10.32 1.08 -1.46
N ILE A 88 -10.92 0.97 -0.26
CA ILE A 88 -10.85 2.00 0.78
C ILE A 88 -9.39 2.26 1.20
N VAL A 89 -8.63 1.18 1.44
CA VAL A 89 -7.22 1.29 1.82
C VAL A 89 -6.41 1.97 0.72
N LEU A 90 -6.64 1.62 -0.55
CA LEU A 90 -6.00 2.27 -1.69
C LEU A 90 -6.40 3.75 -1.80
N ASP A 91 -7.66 4.10 -1.58
CA ASP A 91 -8.13 5.49 -1.63
C ASP A 91 -7.49 6.35 -0.53
N ILE A 92 -7.37 5.81 0.70
CA ILE A 92 -6.65 6.47 1.81
C ILE A 92 -5.17 6.66 1.43
N TYR A 93 -4.53 5.59 0.95
CA TYR A 93 -3.11 5.62 0.57
C TYR A 93 -2.83 6.63 -0.55
N HIS A 94 -3.69 6.68 -1.56
CA HIS A 94 -3.60 7.62 -2.66
C HIS A 94 -4.11 9.02 -2.31
N LYS A 95 -4.47 9.28 -1.04
CA LYS A 95 -5.00 10.57 -0.56
C LYS A 95 -6.19 11.05 -1.39
N ARG A 96 -7.00 10.10 -1.90
CA ARG A 96 -8.25 10.37 -2.64
C ARG A 96 -9.43 10.59 -1.69
N VAL A 97 -9.22 10.43 -0.39
CA VAL A 97 -10.23 10.72 0.63
C VAL A 97 -10.31 12.24 0.86
N PRO A 98 -11.51 12.85 0.75
CA PRO A 98 -11.72 14.24 1.13
C PRO A 98 -11.21 14.51 2.55
N LYS A 99 -10.41 15.57 2.73
CA LYS A 99 -9.79 15.92 4.03
C LYS A 99 -10.81 16.12 5.15
N ASP A 100 -12.07 16.37 4.79
CA ASP A 100 -13.17 16.63 5.70
C ASP A 100 -13.63 15.38 6.48
N ILE A 101 -13.27 14.18 6.00
CA ILE A 101 -13.67 12.88 6.58
C ILE A 101 -12.62 12.35 7.59
N LEU A 102 -11.36 12.80 7.49
CA LEU A 102 -10.24 12.30 8.30
C LEU A 102 -10.00 13.10 9.60
N LYS A 103 -11.04 13.72 10.17
CA LYS A 103 -10.93 14.49 11.41
C LYS A 103 -10.81 13.62 12.65
#